data_AF-A0A2S8WPG0-F1
#
_entry.id   AF-A0A2S8WPG0-F1
#
_cell.length_a   1.000
_cell.length_b   1.000
_cell.length_c   1.000
_cell.angle_alpha   90.00
_cell.angle_beta   90.00
_cell.angle_gamma   90.00
#
_symmetry.space_group_name_H-M   'P 1'
#
loop_
_entity.id
_entity.type
_entity.pdbx_description
1 polymer ?
#
loop_
_entity_poly.entity_id
_entity_poly.type
_entity_poly.pdbx_seq_one_letter_code
_entity_poly.pdbx_strand_id
1 'polypeptide(L)'
;MENILYRVVQESLTNVVRHAHARNVMVAVELDGEHASVGITDDGVGMGAAAEGNGIGGMRERLGTHGGMLEITPAWVPGSPTLGTRIVAWLPAPGSQHV
;
A
#
# COMPACT_ATOMS: atom_id res chain seq x y z
N MET A 1 -15.12 -13.31 2.90
CA MET A 1 -14.66 -12.41 1.82
C MET A 1 -13.56 -11.55 2.43
N GLU A 2 -12.31 -11.88 2.16
CA GLU A 2 -11.16 -11.11 2.68
C GLU A 2 -11.15 -9.76 1.96
N ASN A 3 -11.22 -8.65 2.70
CA ASN A 3 -11.13 -7.31 2.13
C ASN A 3 -9.64 -7.02 1.85
N ILE A 4 -9.19 -7.28 0.62
CA ILE A 4 -7.78 -7.25 0.23
C ILE A 4 -7.16 -5.85 0.48
N LEU A 5 -7.87 -4.77 0.15
CA LEU A 5 -7.41 -3.40 0.43
C LEU A 5 -7.30 -3.12 1.93
N TYR A 6 -8.25 -3.60 2.74
CA TYR A 6 -8.14 -3.55 4.19
C TYR A 6 -6.88 -4.30 4.69
N ARG A 7 -6.57 -5.47 4.10
CA ARG A 7 -5.36 -6.21 4.47
C ARG A 7 -4.08 -5.46 4.10
N VAL A 8 -4.06 -4.79 2.94
CA VAL A 8 -2.95 -3.90 2.56
C VAL A 8 -2.77 -2.80 3.59
N VAL A 9 -3.84 -2.11 3.99
CA VAL A 9 -3.77 -1.07 5.03
C VAL A 9 -3.26 -1.66 6.35
N GLN A 10 -3.81 -2.79 6.80
CA GLN A 10 -3.44 -3.42 8.07
C GLN A 10 -1.97 -3.83 8.11
N GLU A 11 -1.48 -4.48 7.06
CA GLU A 11 -0.08 -4.92 6.98
C GLU A 11 0.86 -3.71 6.86
N SER A 12 0.49 -2.70 6.07
CA SER A 12 1.26 -1.46 5.93
C SER A 12 1.42 -0.75 7.28
N LEU A 13 0.33 -0.58 8.03
CA LEU A 13 0.37 0.03 9.36
C LEU A 13 1.18 -0.80 10.35
N THR A 14 1.09 -2.13 10.26
CA THR A 14 1.91 -3.04 11.08
C THR A 14 3.41 -2.85 10.77
N ASN A 15 3.77 -2.73 9.50
CA ASN A 15 5.14 -2.48 9.07
C ASN A 15 5.64 -1.11 9.53
N VAL A 16 4.80 -0.08 9.45
CA VAL A 16 5.15 1.26 9.95
C VAL A 16 5.46 1.22 11.44
N VAL A 17 4.58 0.63 12.25
CA VAL A 17 4.75 0.52 13.70
C VAL A 17 5.99 -0.29 14.09
N ARG A 18 6.30 -1.36 13.35
CA ARG A 18 7.41 -2.26 13.69
C ARG A 18 8.76 -1.83 13.13
N HIS A 19 8.80 -1.14 12.01
CA HIS A 19 10.01 -1.01 11.20
C HIS A 19 10.33 0.43 10.75
N ALA A 20 9.33 1.27 10.51
CA ALA A 20 9.57 2.53 9.80
C ALA A 20 10.23 3.63 10.65
N HIS A 21 10.14 3.57 11.98
CA HIS A 21 10.50 4.70 12.86
C HIS A 21 9.84 6.03 12.43
N ALA A 22 8.67 5.93 11.79
CA ALA A 22 7.92 7.06 11.30
C ALA A 22 7.25 7.81 12.47
N ARG A 23 7.09 9.12 12.30
CA ARG A 23 6.27 9.95 13.19
C ARG A 23 4.84 10.06 12.67
N ASN A 24 4.68 10.01 11.36
CA ASN A 24 3.41 10.19 10.68
C ASN A 24 3.20 9.11 9.62
N VAL A 25 1.96 8.70 9.47
CA VAL A 25 1.50 7.89 8.34
C VAL A 25 0.20 8.47 7.82
N MET A 26 0.13 8.65 6.51
CA MET A 26 -1.05 9.07 5.79
C MET A 26 -1.67 7.86 5.10
N VAL A 27 -2.98 7.70 5.25
CA VAL A 27 -3.77 6.71 4.52
C VAL A 27 -4.83 7.47 3.72
N ALA A 28 -4.75 7.36 2.40
CA ALA A 28 -5.74 7.86 1.47
C ALA A 28 -6.52 6.68 0.91
N VAL A 29 -7.85 6.80 0.86
CA VAL A 29 -8.74 5.81 0.24
C VAL A 29 -9.52 6.54 -0.83
N GLU A 30 -9.47 6.03 -2.04
CA GLU A 30 -10.19 6.59 -3.18
C GLU A 30 -11.06 5.51 -3.80
N LEU A 31 -12.26 5.91 -4.20
CA LEU A 31 -13.17 5.07 -4.97
C LEU A 31 -13.64 5.93 -6.14
N ASP A 32 -13.29 5.51 -7.34
CA ASP A 32 -13.87 6.04 -8.56
C ASP A 32 -14.78 4.98 -9.21
N GLY A 33 -15.37 5.30 -10.37
CA GLY A 33 -16.29 4.40 -11.06
C GLY A 33 -15.64 3.10 -11.55
N GLU A 34 -14.31 3.07 -11.67
CA GLU A 34 -13.54 2.00 -12.29
C GLU A 34 -12.70 1.22 -11.27
N HIS A 35 -12.24 1.86 -10.20
CA HIS A 35 -11.30 1.30 -9.22
C HIS A 35 -11.59 1.75 -7.78
N ALA A 36 -11.28 0.86 -6.84
CA ALA A 36 -11.06 1.17 -5.43
C ALA A 36 -9.56 1.14 -5.16
N SER A 37 -9.00 2.21 -4.59
CA SER A 37 -7.57 2.31 -4.30
C SER A 37 -7.28 2.76 -2.86
N VAL A 38 -6.12 2.37 -2.36
CA VAL A 38 -5.56 2.83 -1.10
C VAL A 38 -4.12 3.27 -1.32
N GLY A 39 -3.78 4.45 -0.82
CA GLY A 39 -2.43 4.98 -0.75
C GLY A 39 -1.99 5.09 0.70
N ILE A 40 -0.87 4.45 1.06
CA ILE A 40 -0.26 4.57 2.38
C ILE A 40 1.10 5.25 2.19
N THR A 41 1.39 6.29 2.95
CA THR A 41 2.70 6.97 2.92
C THR A 41 3.16 7.30 4.33
N ASP A 42 4.33 6.82 4.72
CA ASP A 42 4.96 7.17 6.00
C ASP A 42 6.16 8.11 5.79
N ASP A 43 6.54 8.82 6.87
CA ASP A 43 7.71 9.71 6.90
C ASP A 43 8.96 9.05 7.53
N GLY A 44 8.98 7.72 7.58
CA GLY A 44 10.00 6.92 8.24
C GLY A 44 11.28 6.73 7.41
N VAL A 45 12.00 5.65 7.70
CA VAL A 45 13.33 5.38 7.14
C VAL A 45 13.31 4.59 5.83
N GLY A 46 12.12 4.35 5.27
CA GLY A 46 11.93 3.54 4.06
C GLY A 46 12.13 2.05 4.32
N MET A 47 11.97 1.22 3.28
CA MET A 47 12.20 -0.23 3.38
C MET A 47 13.68 -0.64 3.21
N GLY A 48 14.56 0.30 2.85
CA GLY A 48 15.96 0.00 2.53
C GLY A 48 16.10 -1.03 1.40
N ALA A 49 17.15 -1.86 1.44
CA ALA A 49 17.35 -2.99 0.52
C ALA A 49 16.67 -4.28 1.02
N ALA A 50 15.80 -4.20 2.04
CA ALA A 50 15.11 -5.37 2.54
C ALA A 50 14.21 -5.93 1.44
N ALA A 51 14.36 -7.22 1.15
CA ALA A 51 13.50 -7.91 0.20
C ALA A 51 12.04 -7.77 0.59
N GLU A 52 11.14 -7.75 -0.39
CA GLU A 52 9.71 -7.88 -0.16
C GLU A 52 9.48 -9.09 0.78
N GLY A 53 9.06 -8.83 2.02
CA GLY A 53 8.74 -9.91 2.94
C GLY A 53 7.58 -10.76 2.40
N ASN A 54 7.43 -11.99 2.90
CA ASN A 54 6.36 -12.91 2.45
C ASN A 54 4.95 -12.28 2.45
N GLY A 55 4.69 -11.31 3.35
CA GLY A 55 3.44 -10.55 3.40
C GLY A 55 3.19 -9.72 2.13
N ILE A 56 4.20 -9.01 1.63
CA ILE A 56 4.08 -8.17 0.42
C ILE A 56 3.88 -9.03 -0.81
N GLY A 57 4.67 -10.10 -0.96
CA GLY A 57 4.53 -11.04 -2.08
C GLY A 57 3.12 -11.66 -2.15
N GLY A 58 2.60 -12.13 -1.01
CA GLY A 58 1.24 -12.67 -0.92
C GLY A 58 0.14 -11.64 -1.20
N MET A 59 0.32 -10.38 -0.79
CA MET A 59 -0.63 -9.31 -1.13
C MET A 59 -0.60 -8.97 -2.63
N ARG A 60 0.59 -8.89 -3.23
CA ARG A 60 0.76 -8.64 -4.68
C ARG A 60 0.08 -9.73 -5.50
N GLU A 61 0.29 -11.00 -5.14
CA GLU A 61 -0.37 -12.14 -5.78
C GLU A 61 -1.89 -12.05 -5.67
N ARG A 62 -2.44 -11.83 -4.47
CA ARG A 62 -3.89 -11.74 -4.24
C ARG A 62 -4.55 -10.56 -4.94
N LEU A 63 -3.89 -9.41 -5.00
CA LEU A 63 -4.38 -8.27 -5.78
C LEU A 63 -4.41 -8.64 -7.27
N GLY A 64 -3.34 -9.27 -7.77
CA GLY A 64 -3.25 -9.73 -9.15
C GLY A 64 -4.35 -10.71 -9.54
N THR A 65 -4.72 -11.66 -8.67
CA THR A 65 -5.83 -12.60 -8.95
C THR A 65 -7.20 -11.94 -9.06
N HIS A 66 -7.33 -10.69 -8.60
CA HIS A 66 -8.55 -9.88 -8.69
C HIS A 66 -8.43 -8.73 -9.69
N GLY A 67 -7.41 -8.77 -10.57
CA GLY A 67 -7.17 -7.73 -11.59
C GLY A 67 -6.62 -6.42 -11.03
N GLY A 68 -6.17 -6.41 -9.78
CA GLY A 68 -5.56 -5.26 -9.13
C GLY A 68 -4.03 -5.28 -9.17
N MET A 69 -3.43 -4.30 -8.50
CA MET A 69 -1.97 -4.17 -8.41
C MET A 69 -1.56 -3.60 -7.06
N LEU A 70 -0.30 -3.89 -6.69
CA LEU A 70 0.41 -3.28 -5.57
C LEU A 70 1.72 -2.67 -6.07
N GLU A 71 1.96 -1.43 -5.74
CA GLU A 71 3.20 -0.70 -6.00
C GLU A 71 3.79 -0.22 -4.68
N ILE A 72 5.12 -0.35 -4.55
CA ILE A 72 5.85 0.21 -3.42
C ILE A 72 7.02 1.04 -3.94
N THR A 73 7.10 2.27 -3.48
CA THR A 73 8.14 3.23 -3.89
C THR A 73 8.68 4.00 -2.67
N PRO A 74 9.91 4.53 -2.75
CA PRO A 74 10.39 5.49 -1.77
C PRO A 74 9.53 6.77 -1.79
N ALA A 75 9.27 7.34 -0.62
CA ALA A 75 8.47 8.55 -0.48
C ALA A 75 9.32 9.71 0.03
N TRP A 76 9.35 10.82 -0.72
CA TRP A 76 9.84 12.08 -0.18
C TRP A 76 8.70 12.76 0.59
N VAL A 77 8.92 13.02 1.89
CA VAL A 77 7.97 13.74 2.75
C VAL A 77 8.66 15.01 3.28
N PRO A 78 8.08 16.21 3.07
CA PRO A 78 8.64 17.45 3.58
C PRO A 78 8.92 17.38 5.09
N GLY A 79 10.14 17.76 5.49
CA GLY A 79 10.55 17.76 6.90
C GLY A 79 10.97 16.39 7.45
N SER A 80 11.01 15.34 6.62
CA SER A 80 11.68 14.08 6.97
C SER A 80 13.16 14.11 6.54
N PRO A 81 14.09 13.63 7.40
CA PRO A 81 15.51 13.51 7.04
C PRO A 81 15.79 12.30 6.13
N THR A 82 14.82 11.40 5.94
CA THR A 82 14.92 10.16 5.17
C THR A 82 13.82 10.06 4.11
N LEU A 83 13.99 9.13 3.17
CA LEU A 83 12.88 8.72 2.30
C LEU A 83 12.04 7.69 3.05
N GLY A 84 10.76 7.97 3.23
CA GLY A 84 9.79 7.02 3.80
C GLY A 84 9.36 5.97 2.77
N THR A 85 8.27 5.27 3.07
CA THR A 85 7.67 4.30 2.14
C THR A 85 6.33 4.80 1.63
N ARG A 86 6.08 4.63 0.33
CA ARG A 86 4.76 4.79 -0.29
C ARG A 86 4.30 3.45 -0.83
N ILE A 87 3.11 3.02 -0.41
CA ILE A 87 2.41 1.84 -0.92
C ILE A 87 1.15 2.32 -1.60
N VAL A 88 0.92 1.89 -2.84
CA VAL A 88 -0.33 2.11 -3.57
C VAL A 88 -0.87 0.76 -3.96
N ALA A 89 -2.12 0.48 -3.60
CA ALA A 89 -2.83 -0.71 -4.04
C ALA A 89 -4.19 -0.33 -4.60
N TRP A 90 -4.61 -1.03 -5.65
CA TRP A 90 -5.93 -0.82 -6.23
C TRP A 90 -6.55 -2.12 -6.71
N LEU A 91 -7.87 -2.13 -6.78
CA LEU A 91 -8.71 -3.18 -7.35
C LEU A 91 -9.72 -2.55 -8.30
N PRO A 92 -10.16 -3.25 -9.36
CA PRO A 92 -11.33 -2.86 -10.11
C PRO A 92 -12.57 -2.70 -9.20
N ALA A 93 -13.37 -1.67 -9.43
CA ALA A 93 -14.62 -1.47 -8.73
C ALA A 93 -15.64 -2.55 -9.13
N PRO A 94 -16.55 -2.96 -8.22
CA PRO A 94 -17.62 -3.88 -8.58
C PRO A 94 -18.49 -3.28 -9.69
N GLY A 95 -18.44 -3.86 -10.90
CA GLY A 95 -19.26 -3.44 -12.04
C GLY A 95 -18.50 -2.82 -13.22
N SER A 96 -17.17 -2.63 -13.15
CA SER A 96 -16.35 -2.13 -14.27
C SER A 96 -16.04 -3.16 -15.35
N GLN A 97 -16.63 -4.36 -15.29
CA GLN A 97 -16.60 -5.33 -16.40
C GLN A 97 -17.82 -5.16 -17.30
N HIS A 98 -17.84 -4.10 -18.11
CA HIS A 98 -18.73 -4.02 -19.28
C HIS A 98 -18.07 -3.20 -20.39
N VAL A 99 -17.33 -3.86 -21.29
CA VAL A 99 -17.56 -3.87 -22.76
C VAL A 99 -16.94 -5.14 -23.34
#